data_AF-A0A920RVS5-F1
#
_entry.id   AF-A0A920RVS5-F1
#
_cell.length_a   1.000
_cell.length_b   1.000
_cell.length_c   1.000
_cell.angle_alpha   90.00
_cell.angle_beta   90.00
_cell.angle_gamma   90.00
#
_symmetry.space_group_name_H-M   'P 1'
#
loop_
_entity.id
_entity.type
_entity.pdbx_description
1 polymer ?
#
loop_
_entity_poly.entity_id
_entity_poly.type
_entity_poly.pdbx_seq_one_letter_code
_entity_poly.pdbx_strand_id
1 'polypeptide(L)'
;MKIKKKYPLLLTVSFFCILVINCTNKDPELEPQNQAYQSTYQPNPSEAILIRNARVLTGLGTELEDTSILMENNKIAAIGEIPVDTNIKIIDAAGKWITPGIIDIHSHMGVYPAPGLRSNSDGNEATSPVTPHVWAEHSVWTHDPQFTLALKGGITTFHVLPGSANLIGGRGVTLKNIRSITVQGMKFPDAPYTLKNGLW
;
A
#
# COMPACT_ATOMS: atom_id res chain seq x y z
N MET A 1 -46.97 -73.81 -26.18
CA MET A 1 -47.73 -73.73 -24.92
C MET A 1 -47.54 -72.32 -24.33
N LYS A 2 -48.61 -71.51 -24.27
CA LYS A 2 -48.62 -70.15 -23.69
C LYS A 2 -48.57 -70.22 -22.17
N ILE A 3 -47.76 -69.38 -21.50
CA ILE A 3 -48.13 -68.74 -20.22
C ILE A 3 -47.56 -67.31 -20.20
N LYS A 4 -48.46 -66.33 -19.99
CA LYS A 4 -48.19 -64.92 -19.67
C LYS A 4 -48.21 -64.73 -18.14
N LYS A 5 -47.39 -63.81 -17.61
CA LYS A 5 -47.58 -62.92 -16.41
C LYS A 5 -46.31 -62.04 -16.33
N LYS A 6 -46.22 -60.73 -16.57
CA LYS A 6 -46.86 -59.47 -16.10
C LYS A 6 -46.47 -58.99 -14.67
N TYR A 7 -45.57 -57.97 -14.67
CA TYR A 7 -45.35 -56.81 -13.75
C TYR A 7 -44.55 -56.99 -12.45
N PRO A 8 -43.97 -55.90 -11.83
CA PRO A 8 -44.01 -54.45 -12.15
C PRO A 8 -42.62 -53.78 -12.31
N LEU A 9 -42.43 -52.73 -13.13
CA LEU A 9 -42.68 -51.31 -12.84
C LEU A 9 -42.19 -50.84 -11.45
N LEU A 10 -40.87 -50.71 -11.23
CA LEU A 10 -40.31 -49.75 -10.25
C LEU A 10 -38.78 -49.57 -10.38
N LEU A 11 -38.24 -49.34 -11.58
CA LEU A 11 -36.78 -49.14 -11.69
C LEU A 11 -36.31 -48.30 -12.87
N THR A 12 -37.03 -47.23 -13.19
CA THR A 12 -36.56 -46.25 -14.17
C THR A 12 -37.25 -44.90 -13.92
N VAL A 13 -36.81 -44.13 -12.92
CA VAL A 13 -36.71 -42.64 -12.90
C VAL A 13 -36.13 -42.29 -11.52
N SER A 14 -34.81 -42.43 -11.33
CA SER A 14 -34.12 -41.75 -10.21
C SER A 14 -32.63 -41.59 -10.49
N PHE A 15 -32.28 -41.17 -11.71
CA PHE A 15 -30.90 -40.83 -12.05
C PHE A 15 -30.83 -39.70 -13.07
N PHE A 16 -31.71 -38.72 -12.93
CA PHE A 16 -31.72 -37.53 -13.79
C PHE A 16 -32.21 -36.31 -13.00
N CYS A 17 -31.52 -35.97 -11.91
CA CYS A 17 -31.72 -34.70 -11.20
C CYS A 17 -30.55 -34.33 -10.26
N ILE A 18 -29.31 -34.72 -10.58
CA ILE A 18 -28.11 -34.20 -9.90
C ILE A 18 -27.09 -33.82 -10.96
N LEU A 19 -27.45 -32.88 -11.84
CA LEU A 19 -26.47 -32.30 -12.76
C LEU A 19 -26.81 -30.88 -13.20
N VAL A 20 -27.35 -30.05 -12.30
CA VAL A 20 -27.19 -28.59 -12.36
C VAL A 20 -27.34 -28.08 -10.94
N ILE A 21 -26.23 -27.75 -10.29
CA ILE A 21 -25.98 -26.76 -9.22
C ILE A 21 -24.63 -27.18 -8.63
N ASN A 22 -23.55 -26.85 -9.34
CA ASN A 22 -22.28 -26.59 -8.68
C ASN A 22 -21.38 -25.66 -9.51
N CYS A 23 -21.98 -24.66 -10.14
CA CYS A 23 -21.26 -23.45 -10.52
C CYS A 23 -21.53 -22.39 -9.46
N THR A 24 -20.93 -22.58 -8.29
CA THR A 24 -20.47 -21.44 -7.49
C THR A 24 -18.98 -21.65 -7.32
N ASN A 25 -18.19 -20.99 -8.17
CA ASN A 25 -16.81 -20.68 -7.84
C ASN A 25 -16.85 -19.85 -6.56
N LYS A 26 -16.80 -20.52 -5.41
CA LYS A 26 -16.13 -19.96 -4.26
C LYS A 26 -14.79 -20.68 -4.25
N ASP A 27 -13.78 -19.97 -4.74
CA ASP A 27 -12.40 -20.29 -4.39
C ASP A 27 -12.38 -20.58 -2.88
N PRO A 28 -11.62 -21.59 -2.41
CA PRO A 28 -11.50 -21.83 -0.98
C PRO A 28 -11.16 -20.50 -0.33
N GLU A 29 -12.04 -20.07 0.56
CA GLU A 29 -11.97 -18.83 1.32
C GLU A 29 -10.54 -18.74 1.85
N LEU A 30 -9.77 -17.80 1.29
CA LEU A 30 -8.38 -17.56 1.67
C LEU A 30 -8.36 -17.53 3.20
N GLU A 31 -7.52 -18.39 3.81
CA GLU A 31 -7.19 -18.38 5.24
C GLU A 31 -7.34 -16.95 5.78
N PRO A 32 -8.15 -16.71 6.84
CA PRO A 32 -8.52 -15.36 7.25
C PRO A 32 -7.26 -14.53 7.30
N GLN A 33 -7.13 -13.58 6.36
CA GLN A 33 -5.92 -12.80 6.21
C GLN A 33 -5.58 -12.26 7.60
N ASN A 34 -4.44 -12.71 8.14
CA ASN A 34 -4.09 -12.45 9.52
C ASN A 34 -4.18 -10.93 9.78
N GLN A 35 -5.24 -10.52 10.47
CA GLN A 35 -5.58 -9.11 10.68
C GLN A 35 -4.46 -8.38 11.42
N ALA A 36 -3.61 -9.10 12.15
CA ALA A 36 -2.51 -8.55 12.94
C ALA A 36 -1.48 -7.77 12.09
N TYR A 37 -1.34 -8.09 10.80
CA TYR A 37 -0.38 -7.43 9.91
C TYR A 37 -1.02 -6.43 8.96
N GLN A 38 -2.33 -6.19 9.04
CA GLN A 38 -3.00 -5.25 8.15
C GLN A 38 -2.63 -3.79 8.48
N SER A 39 -2.82 -2.91 7.50
CA SER A 39 -2.68 -1.48 7.77
C SER A 39 -3.69 -1.03 8.81
N THR A 40 -3.22 -0.25 9.77
CA THR A 40 -4.05 0.49 10.73
C THR A 40 -3.95 1.99 10.51
N TYR A 41 -3.29 2.40 9.43
CA TYR A 41 -3.15 3.81 9.07
C TYR A 41 -4.51 4.46 8.88
N GLN A 42 -4.74 5.54 9.60
CA GLN A 42 -5.82 6.49 9.34
C GLN A 42 -5.22 7.88 9.27
N PRO A 43 -5.59 8.71 8.27
CA PRO A 43 -5.15 10.08 8.24
C PRO A 43 -5.75 10.84 9.42
N ASN A 44 -4.97 11.73 10.03
CA ASN A 44 -5.50 12.63 11.05
C ASN A 44 -6.60 13.53 10.44
N PRO A 45 -7.58 13.99 11.24
CA PRO A 45 -8.52 15.01 10.79
C PRO A 45 -7.76 16.24 10.25
N SER A 46 -8.20 16.75 9.11
CA SER A 46 -7.62 17.93 8.47
C SER A 46 -8.66 19.05 8.36
N GLU A 47 -8.27 20.28 8.68
CA GLU A 47 -9.05 21.47 8.31
C GLU A 47 -8.98 21.73 6.80
N ALA A 48 -9.93 22.50 6.27
CA ALA A 48 -9.88 22.96 4.88
C ALA A 48 -8.75 23.99 4.70
N ILE A 49 -7.88 23.77 3.70
CA ILE A 49 -6.73 24.62 3.41
C ILE A 49 -6.75 25.00 1.94
N LEU A 50 -6.74 26.31 1.67
CA LEU A 50 -6.52 26.87 0.34
C LEU A 50 -5.07 27.36 0.24
N ILE A 51 -4.27 26.73 -0.62
CA ILE A 51 -2.96 27.26 -1.00
C ILE A 51 -3.15 28.02 -2.32
N ARG A 52 -2.76 29.29 -2.40
CA ARG A 52 -3.00 30.14 -3.57
C ARG A 52 -1.72 30.71 -4.17
N ASN A 53 -1.81 31.17 -5.42
CA ASN A 53 -0.73 31.85 -6.16
C ASN A 53 0.54 30.99 -6.32
N ALA A 54 0.41 29.67 -6.35
CA ALA A 54 1.54 28.77 -6.47
C ALA A 54 1.89 28.46 -7.93
N ARG A 55 3.15 28.12 -8.18
CA ARG A 55 3.55 27.34 -9.36
C ARG A 55 3.37 25.86 -9.04
N VAL A 56 2.46 25.19 -9.72
CA VAL A 56 2.09 23.80 -9.44
C VAL A 56 2.65 22.88 -10.52
N LEU A 57 3.49 21.93 -10.13
CA LEU A 57 3.84 20.80 -10.97
C LEU A 57 2.84 19.67 -10.69
N THR A 58 2.12 19.19 -11.70
CA THR A 58 1.09 18.15 -11.51
C THR A 58 1.65 16.74 -11.34
N GLY A 59 2.93 16.55 -11.66
CA GLY A 59 3.58 15.24 -11.74
C GLY A 59 3.32 14.49 -13.06
N LEU A 60 2.47 15.04 -13.95
CA LEU A 60 2.18 14.47 -15.28
C LEU A 60 2.84 15.25 -16.42
N GLY A 61 3.82 16.11 -16.10
CA GLY A 61 4.50 16.98 -17.06
C GLY A 61 3.82 18.32 -17.31
N THR A 62 2.72 18.63 -16.61
CA THR A 62 2.06 19.94 -16.66
C THR A 62 2.54 20.84 -15.53
N GLU A 63 2.86 22.09 -15.88
CA GLU A 63 3.07 23.19 -14.95
C GLU A 63 1.89 24.16 -15.04
N LEU A 64 1.38 24.59 -13.89
CA LEU A 64 0.32 25.60 -13.77
C LEU A 64 0.88 26.80 -13.01
N GLU A 65 0.77 27.98 -13.59
CA GLU A 65 1.19 29.24 -12.96
C GLU A 65 0.02 29.91 -12.24
N ASP A 66 0.32 30.73 -11.23
CA ASP A 66 -0.66 31.51 -10.44
C ASP A 66 -1.90 30.71 -10.00
N THR A 67 -1.69 29.44 -9.65
CA THR A 67 -2.76 28.47 -9.43
C THR A 67 -3.00 28.25 -7.93
N SER A 68 -4.26 27.96 -7.58
CA SER A 68 -4.65 27.58 -6.22
C SER A 68 -4.99 26.10 -6.12
N ILE A 69 -4.78 25.52 -4.94
CA ILE A 69 -5.15 24.15 -4.57
C ILE A 69 -5.96 24.21 -3.28
N LEU A 70 -7.20 23.71 -3.33
CA LEU A 70 -8.03 23.50 -2.16
C LEU A 70 -7.89 22.06 -1.68
N MET A 71 -7.53 21.89 -0.42
CA MET A 71 -7.47 20.61 0.27
C MET A 71 -8.58 20.53 1.32
N GLU A 72 -9.38 19.47 1.26
CA GLU A 72 -10.46 19.20 2.20
C GLU A 72 -10.52 17.69 2.48
N ASN A 73 -10.81 17.31 3.73
CA ASN A 73 -10.98 15.92 4.13
C ASN A 73 -9.80 15.01 3.67
N ASN A 74 -8.56 15.48 3.85
CA ASN A 74 -7.33 14.81 3.43
C ASN A 74 -7.21 14.53 1.91
N LYS A 75 -7.94 15.26 1.07
CA LYS A 75 -7.90 15.13 -0.40
C LYS A 75 -7.78 16.50 -1.07
N ILE A 76 -7.31 16.49 -2.32
CA ILE A 76 -7.40 17.67 -3.18
C ILE A 76 -8.85 17.77 -3.67
N ALA A 77 -9.54 18.84 -3.29
CA ALA A 77 -10.93 19.09 -3.66
C ALA A 77 -11.03 19.88 -4.97
N ALA A 78 -10.12 20.83 -5.21
CA ALA A 78 -10.09 21.63 -6.43
C ALA A 78 -8.68 22.15 -6.73
N ILE A 79 -8.40 22.40 -8.01
CA ILE A 79 -7.18 23.05 -8.51
C ILE A 79 -7.61 24.11 -9.54
N GLY A 80 -7.03 25.30 -9.48
CA GLY A 80 -7.29 26.39 -10.43
C GLY A 80 -7.52 27.73 -9.75
N GLU A 81 -8.37 28.57 -10.35
CA GLU A 81 -8.88 29.77 -9.71
C GLU A 81 -10.04 29.39 -8.78
N ILE A 82 -9.88 29.65 -7.48
CA ILE A 82 -10.81 29.21 -6.45
C ILE A 82 -11.31 30.45 -5.69
N PRO A 83 -12.63 30.73 -5.71
CA PRO A 83 -13.20 31.82 -4.94
C PRO A 83 -12.92 31.63 -3.44
N VAL A 84 -12.50 32.70 -2.78
CA VAL A 84 -12.19 32.67 -1.34
C VAL A 84 -13.49 32.79 -0.55
N ASP A 85 -13.81 31.77 0.24
CA ASP A 85 -14.79 31.86 1.32
C ASP A 85 -14.12 32.28 2.65
N THR A 86 -14.88 32.89 3.54
CA THR A 86 -14.43 33.56 4.77
C THR A 86 -14.04 32.63 5.92
N ASN A 87 -14.09 31.30 5.75
CA ASN A 87 -13.86 30.32 6.82
C ASN A 87 -12.84 29.21 6.49
N ILE A 88 -11.90 29.45 5.59
CA ILE A 88 -10.85 28.47 5.25
C ILE A 88 -9.47 29.01 5.59
N LYS A 89 -8.54 28.11 5.94
CA LYS A 89 -7.15 28.50 6.16
C LYS A 89 -6.48 28.78 4.83
N ILE A 90 -5.98 29.99 4.66
CA ILE A 90 -5.33 30.43 3.42
C ILE A 90 -3.82 30.46 3.62
N ILE A 91 -3.10 29.82 2.69
CA ILE A 91 -1.64 29.88 2.57
C ILE A 91 -1.31 30.57 1.25
N ASP A 92 -0.62 31.71 1.32
CA ASP A 92 -0.12 32.38 0.13
C ASP A 92 1.23 31.79 -0.28
N ALA A 93 1.27 31.20 -1.47
CA ALA A 93 2.43 30.53 -2.04
C ALA A 93 3.00 31.26 -3.26
N ALA A 94 2.76 32.58 -3.37
CA ALA A 94 3.35 33.43 -4.39
C ALA A 94 4.88 33.23 -4.50
N GLY A 95 5.35 32.92 -5.71
CA GLY A 95 6.77 32.63 -5.98
C GLY A 95 7.28 31.32 -5.37
N LYS A 96 6.41 30.46 -4.86
CA LYS A 96 6.72 29.12 -4.35
C LYS A 96 6.21 28.04 -5.30
N TRP A 97 6.74 26.85 -5.10
CA TRP A 97 6.40 25.66 -5.87
C TRP A 97 5.58 24.69 -5.03
N ILE A 98 4.61 24.03 -5.67
CA ILE A 98 3.92 22.86 -5.13
C ILE A 98 4.18 21.68 -6.07
N THR A 99 4.55 20.55 -5.50
CA THR A 99 4.73 19.28 -6.20
C THR A 99 3.94 18.19 -5.49
N PRO A 100 3.64 17.06 -6.16
CA PRO A 100 3.21 15.87 -5.45
C PRO A 100 4.30 15.42 -4.48
N GLY A 101 3.89 14.75 -3.41
CA GLY A 101 4.84 14.06 -2.54
C GLY A 101 5.59 12.96 -3.31
N ILE A 102 6.88 12.84 -3.05
CA ILE A 102 7.76 11.87 -3.72
C ILE A 102 7.46 10.46 -3.18
N ILE A 103 7.43 9.49 -4.09
CA ILE A 103 7.32 8.06 -3.79
C ILE A 103 8.67 7.41 -4.07
N ASP A 104 9.34 6.95 -3.02
CA ASP A 104 10.58 6.18 -3.14
C ASP A 104 10.25 4.68 -3.29
N ILE A 105 10.47 4.11 -4.47
CA ILE A 105 10.10 2.72 -4.78
C ILE A 105 11.16 1.68 -4.39
N HIS A 106 12.34 2.12 -3.96
CA HIS A 106 13.40 1.22 -3.48
C HIS A 106 14.13 1.91 -2.33
N SER A 107 13.64 1.64 -1.12
CA SER A 107 14.20 2.18 0.10
C SER A 107 14.74 1.09 1.02
N HIS A 108 15.70 1.48 1.85
CA HIS A 108 16.16 0.69 2.98
C HIS A 108 16.05 1.45 4.31
N MET A 109 15.31 2.56 4.34
CA MET A 109 15.04 3.30 5.55
C MET A 109 14.26 2.44 6.55
N GLY A 110 14.59 2.54 7.83
CA GLY A 110 14.04 1.70 8.90
C GLY A 110 14.74 0.35 9.07
N VAL A 111 15.21 -0.31 8.00
CA VAL A 111 15.96 -1.58 8.10
C VAL A 111 17.48 -1.38 8.13
N TYR A 112 17.95 -0.21 7.68
CA TYR A 112 19.30 0.32 7.93
C TYR A 112 19.17 1.70 8.59
N PRO A 113 18.77 1.76 9.87
CA PRO A 113 18.50 3.00 10.55
C PRO A 113 19.76 3.82 10.88
N ALA A 114 19.58 5.13 11.09
CA ALA A 114 20.64 6.01 11.55
C ALA A 114 20.63 6.19 13.10
N PRO A 115 21.80 6.23 13.78
CA PRO A 115 23.13 5.96 13.22
C PRO A 115 23.28 4.49 12.82
N GLY A 116 23.91 4.26 11.66
CA GLY A 116 24.14 2.92 11.14
C GLY A 116 25.20 2.20 11.95
N LEU A 117 24.84 1.05 12.52
CA LEU A 117 25.71 0.16 13.26
C LEU A 117 25.57 -1.25 12.69
N ARG A 118 26.60 -2.09 12.86
CA ARG A 118 26.48 -3.49 12.45
C ARG A 118 25.34 -4.22 13.18
N SER A 119 25.03 -3.82 14.42
CA SER A 119 24.03 -4.45 15.27
C SER A 119 22.58 -4.05 14.99
N ASN A 120 22.34 -3.01 14.19
CA ASN A 120 20.99 -2.57 13.78
C ASN A 120 20.80 -2.67 12.26
N SER A 121 21.67 -3.43 11.59
CA SER A 121 21.69 -3.58 10.14
C SER A 121 20.83 -4.78 9.72
N ASP A 122 19.51 -4.62 9.77
CA ASP A 122 18.52 -5.70 9.62
C ASP A 122 17.96 -5.86 8.19
N GLY A 123 18.59 -5.22 7.20
CA GLY A 123 18.11 -5.23 5.81
C GLY A 123 18.57 -6.44 4.97
N ASN A 124 19.49 -7.29 5.41
CA ASN A 124 19.95 -8.47 4.66
C ASN A 124 20.01 -9.72 5.56
N GLU A 125 19.23 -10.75 5.24
CA GLU A 125 19.35 -12.09 5.85
C GLU A 125 20.43 -12.88 5.10
N ALA A 126 21.69 -12.48 5.25
CA ALA A 126 22.82 -12.97 4.45
C ALA A 126 23.33 -14.38 4.85
N THR A 127 22.44 -15.24 5.35
CA THR A 127 22.75 -16.61 5.79
C THR A 127 22.43 -17.67 4.73
N SER A 128 21.60 -17.34 3.74
CA SER A 128 21.23 -18.21 2.62
C SER A 128 20.97 -17.37 1.36
N PRO A 129 21.31 -17.83 0.14
CA PRO A 129 21.02 -17.06 -1.08
C PRO A 129 19.52 -16.89 -1.37
N VAL A 130 18.65 -17.70 -0.76
CA VAL A 130 17.20 -17.71 -1.01
C VAL A 130 16.44 -17.66 0.31
N THR A 131 15.91 -16.47 0.64
CA THR A 131 15.20 -16.16 1.89
C THR A 131 13.80 -15.55 1.65
N PRO A 132 12.93 -16.13 0.78
CA PRO A 132 11.62 -15.54 0.44
C PRO A 132 10.64 -15.44 1.62
N HIS A 133 10.95 -16.15 2.71
CA HIS A 133 10.12 -16.23 3.91
C HIS A 133 10.38 -15.08 4.90
N VAL A 134 11.43 -14.27 4.73
CA VAL A 134 11.69 -13.09 5.58
C VAL A 134 10.99 -11.84 5.03
N TRP A 135 10.67 -10.92 5.93
CA TRP A 135 9.81 -9.77 5.63
C TRP A 135 10.51 -8.52 6.14
N ALA A 136 10.76 -7.55 5.27
CA ALA A 136 11.39 -6.29 5.67
C ALA A 136 10.56 -5.56 6.74
N GLU A 137 9.23 -5.70 6.73
CA GLU A 137 8.34 -5.05 7.70
C GLU A 137 8.60 -5.45 9.15
N HIS A 138 9.15 -6.64 9.40
CA HIS A 138 9.48 -7.09 10.77
C HIS A 138 10.78 -6.46 11.30
N SER A 139 11.55 -5.81 10.43
CA SER A 139 12.82 -5.17 10.74
C SER A 139 12.75 -3.65 10.72
N VAL A 140 11.63 -3.06 10.31
CA VAL A 140 11.50 -1.59 10.22
C VAL A 140 11.50 -0.97 11.62
N TRP A 141 12.54 -0.21 11.94
CA TRP A 141 12.54 0.64 13.11
C TRP A 141 11.74 1.93 12.86
N THR A 142 10.53 2.00 13.42
CA THR A 142 9.58 3.10 13.24
C THR A 142 10.07 4.47 13.74
N HIS A 143 11.13 4.50 14.54
CA HIS A 143 11.72 5.72 15.09
C HIS A 143 12.99 6.17 14.37
N ASP A 144 13.31 5.59 13.22
CA ASP A 144 14.47 5.98 12.42
C ASP A 144 14.44 7.50 12.10
N PRO A 145 15.44 8.29 12.54
CA PRO A 145 15.47 9.72 12.29
C PRO A 145 15.53 10.06 10.79
N GLN A 146 15.96 9.12 9.95
CA GLN A 146 15.98 9.28 8.49
C GLN A 146 14.58 9.56 7.92
N PHE A 147 13.50 9.07 8.54
CA PHE A 147 12.12 9.34 8.10
C PHE A 147 11.81 10.84 8.08
N THR A 148 12.20 11.55 9.14
CA THR A 148 11.97 13.00 9.24
C THR A 148 12.83 13.77 8.24
N LEU A 149 14.06 13.31 8.00
CA LEU A 149 14.95 13.92 7.01
C LEU A 149 14.42 13.74 5.59
N ALA A 150 13.98 12.52 5.24
CA ALA A 150 13.35 12.20 3.97
C ALA A 150 12.06 13.00 3.75
N LEU A 151 11.24 13.18 4.79
CA LEU A 151 10.02 13.99 4.72
C LEU A 151 10.33 15.46 4.41
N LYS A 152 11.40 16.03 4.98
CA LYS A 152 11.90 17.37 4.63
C LYS A 152 12.37 17.47 3.18
N GLY A 153 12.82 16.36 2.59
CA GLY A 153 13.14 16.23 1.18
C GLY A 153 11.93 15.98 0.27
N GLY A 154 10.71 15.88 0.83
CA GLY A 154 9.48 15.68 0.07
C GLY A 154 9.05 14.22 -0.10
N ILE A 155 9.75 13.24 0.50
CA ILE A 155 9.35 11.82 0.44
C ILE A 155 8.17 11.58 1.39
N THR A 156 6.99 11.32 0.82
CA THR A 156 5.75 11.06 1.58
C THR A 156 5.38 9.60 1.67
N THR A 157 5.93 8.76 0.78
CA THR A 157 5.69 7.32 0.72
C THR A 157 6.99 6.64 0.30
N PHE A 158 7.28 5.48 0.87
CA PHE A 158 8.45 4.71 0.48
C PHE A 158 8.18 3.20 0.56
N HIS A 159 8.85 2.45 -0.30
CA HIS A 159 8.78 1.00 -0.37
C HIS A 159 10.06 0.39 0.18
N VAL A 160 9.98 -0.18 1.38
CA VAL A 160 11.11 -0.79 2.07
C VAL A 160 11.30 -2.21 1.54
N LEU A 161 12.53 -2.53 1.14
CA LEU A 161 12.92 -3.83 0.58
C LEU A 161 14.10 -4.41 1.37
N PRO A 162 14.24 -5.75 1.40
CA PRO A 162 15.52 -6.38 1.68
C PRO A 162 16.62 -5.86 0.74
N GLY A 163 17.86 -5.90 1.20
CA GLY A 163 19.05 -5.54 0.44
C GLY A 163 19.35 -6.54 -0.69
N SER A 164 20.54 -6.39 -1.26
CA SER A 164 20.98 -7.14 -2.44
C SER A 164 21.91 -8.32 -2.13
N ALA A 165 22.04 -8.74 -0.86
CA ALA A 165 22.94 -9.86 -0.53
C ALA A 165 22.43 -11.21 -1.06
N ASN A 166 21.11 -11.35 -1.22
CA ASN A 166 20.45 -12.60 -1.57
C ASN A 166 19.95 -12.58 -3.03
N LEU A 167 19.87 -13.77 -3.67
CA LEU A 167 19.20 -13.94 -4.96
C LEU A 167 17.69 -13.74 -4.85
N ILE A 168 17.10 -14.14 -3.72
CA ILE A 168 15.72 -13.83 -3.35
C ILE A 168 15.76 -13.38 -1.89
N GLY A 169 15.59 -12.08 -1.64
CA GLY A 169 15.85 -11.47 -0.34
C GLY A 169 14.68 -11.41 0.63
N GLY A 170 13.47 -11.74 0.17
CA GLY A 170 12.26 -11.69 0.99
C GLY A 170 11.28 -10.60 0.57
N ARG A 171 10.32 -10.32 1.44
CA ARG A 171 9.17 -9.46 1.14
C ARG A 171 9.43 -7.99 1.47
N GLY A 172 8.97 -7.11 0.58
CA GLY A 172 8.95 -5.67 0.84
C GLY A 172 7.64 -5.19 1.45
N VAL A 173 7.64 -3.93 1.91
CA VAL A 173 6.45 -3.27 2.46
C VAL A 173 6.40 -1.80 2.04
N THR A 174 5.21 -1.32 1.65
CA THR A 174 4.99 0.09 1.31
C THR A 174 4.46 0.85 2.52
N LEU A 175 5.15 1.92 2.90
CA LEU A 175 4.86 2.72 4.09
C LEU A 175 4.61 4.19 3.72
N LYS A 176 3.65 4.81 4.40
CA LYS A 176 3.47 6.26 4.49
C LYS A 176 4.56 6.82 5.40
N ASN A 177 5.21 7.91 4.99
CA ASN A 177 6.20 8.60 5.80
C ASN A 177 5.53 9.50 6.85
N ILE A 178 4.94 8.85 7.85
CA ILE A 178 4.30 9.47 8.99
C ILE A 178 4.87 8.91 10.28
N ARG A 179 4.71 9.64 11.39
CA ARG A 179 5.09 9.12 12.70
C ARG A 179 4.05 8.11 13.17
N SER A 180 4.50 6.92 13.54
CA SER A 180 3.71 5.88 14.17
C SER A 180 4.64 5.08 15.08
N ILE A 181 4.10 4.48 16.14
CA ILE A 181 4.84 3.57 17.00
C ILE A 181 4.84 2.12 16.45
N THR A 182 3.94 1.81 15.51
CA THR A 182 3.86 0.51 14.84
C THR A 182 4.07 0.65 13.33
N VAL A 183 4.60 -0.41 12.71
CA VAL A 183 4.74 -0.47 11.25
C VAL A 183 3.35 -0.47 10.59
N GLN A 184 2.38 -1.18 11.16
CA GLN A 184 0.98 -1.22 10.72
C GLN A 184 0.36 0.18 10.62
N GLY A 185 0.67 1.08 11.56
CA GLY A 185 0.20 2.46 11.52
C GLY A 185 0.85 3.26 10.39
N MET A 186 2.01 2.83 9.87
CA MET A 186 2.64 3.42 8.68
C MET A 186 2.24 2.72 7.37
N LYS A 187 1.75 1.48 7.40
CA LYS A 187 1.47 0.70 6.18
C LYS A 187 0.51 1.43 5.26
N PHE A 188 0.90 1.57 4.00
CA PHE A 188 0.03 2.17 3.00
C PHE A 188 -1.20 1.26 2.82
N PRO A 189 -2.44 1.78 3.00
CA PRO A 189 -3.64 0.95 2.89
C PRO A 189 -3.73 0.23 1.55
N ASP A 190 -4.12 -1.05 1.57
CA ASP A 190 -4.31 -1.91 0.40
C ASP A 190 -3.08 -2.12 -0.51
N ALA A 191 -1.90 -1.63 -0.10
CA ALA A 191 -0.69 -1.86 -0.87
C ALA A 191 -0.32 -3.36 -0.83
N PRO A 192 -0.08 -4.00 -1.99
CA PRO A 192 0.27 -5.41 -2.04
C PRO A 192 1.66 -5.63 -1.44
N TYR A 193 1.88 -6.81 -0.86
CA TYR A 193 3.23 -7.26 -0.57
C TYR A 193 4.00 -7.50 -1.87
N THR A 194 5.29 -7.24 -1.82
CA THR A 194 6.22 -7.49 -2.94
C THR A 194 7.22 -8.56 -2.54
N LEU A 195 7.91 -9.13 -3.53
CA LEU A 195 9.06 -10.01 -3.32
C LEU A 195 10.29 -9.37 -3.98
N LYS A 196 11.37 -9.21 -3.21
CA LYS A 196 12.64 -8.72 -3.75
C LYS A 196 13.44 -9.89 -4.32
N ASN A 197 13.68 -9.82 -5.62
CA ASN A 197 14.66 -10.66 -6.29
C ASN A 197 15.97 -9.88 -6.45
N GLY A 198 17.09 -10.60 -6.48
CA GLY A 198 18.41 -10.06 -6.73
C GLY A 198 18.43 -9.31 -8.05
N LEU A 199 18.92 -8.07 -8.01
CA LEU A 199 19.19 -7.29 -9.21
C LEU A 199 20.59 -7.70 -9.68
N TRP A 200 20.65 -8.40 -10.81
CA TRP A 200 21.86 -8.49 -11.62
C TRP A 200 21.81 -7.38 -12.66
#